data_AF-A0A3M1HSA2-F1
#
_entry.id   AF-A0A3M1HSA2-F1
#
_cell.length_a   1.000
_cell.length_b   1.000
_cell.length_c   1.000
_cell.angle_alpha   90.00
_cell.angle_beta   90.00
_cell.angle_gamma   90.00
#
_symmetry.space_group_name_H-M   'P 1'
#
loop_
_entity.id
_entity.type
_entity.pdbx_description
1 polymer ?
#
loop_
_entity_poly.entity_id
_entity_poly.type
_entity_poly.pdbx_seq_one_letter_code
_entity_poly.pdbx_strand_id
1 'polypeptide(L)'
;FGMLLLVALIYALSVISGLFHLEETKGKWIVPFAFLCVVFYLLGDQTARATALREQILYLKDHAKTLHPGGVPEEVVEKILHGGGSTEGGVLSKLSFKGKKGFQIVIAKCYQCHSLDGSKKVGPSFAGLWNKMEKVVTKGKERTVKVDAGYIKKSILTPSADVVKGFPPAMPPQNLNDKEIQNVIEFLKDVQKLSKEEQKELDSKAKQ
;
A
#
# COMPACT_ATOMS: atom_id res chain seq x y z
N PHE A 1 38.55 -16.37 -13.91
CA PHE A 1 39.94 -16.15 -13.44
C PHE A 1 40.44 -14.72 -13.62
N GLY A 2 40.23 -14.04 -14.76
CA GLY A 2 40.73 -12.67 -14.97
C GLY A 2 40.17 -11.59 -14.03
N MET A 3 38.89 -11.66 -13.64
CA MET A 3 38.25 -10.61 -12.82
C MET A 3 38.68 -10.63 -11.34
N LEU A 4 38.93 -11.81 -10.77
CA LEU A 4 39.46 -11.97 -9.40
C LEU A 4 40.90 -11.45 -9.27
N LEU A 5 41.71 -11.65 -10.31
CA LEU A 5 43.08 -11.16 -10.38
C LEU A 5 43.12 -9.64 -10.52
N LEU A 6 42.17 -9.05 -11.27
CA LEU A 6 42.00 -7.60 -11.39
C LEU A 6 41.61 -6.95 -10.05
N VAL A 7 40.68 -7.56 -9.30
CA VAL A 7 40.27 -7.06 -7.97
C VAL A 7 41.41 -7.17 -6.96
N ALA A 8 42.17 -8.27 -6.98
CA ALA A 8 43.35 -8.43 -6.14
C ALA A 8 44.44 -7.39 -6.47
N LEU A 9 44.63 -7.07 -7.76
CA LEU A 9 45.58 -6.04 -8.19
C LEU A 9 45.15 -4.63 -7.77
N ILE A 10 43.86 -4.29 -7.92
CA ILE A 10 43.33 -2.99 -7.50
C ILE A 10 43.44 -2.83 -5.98
N TYR A 11 43.17 -3.90 -5.23
CA TYR A 11 43.35 -3.92 -3.78
C TYR A 11 44.82 -3.75 -3.39
N ALA A 12 45.73 -4.52 -3.99
CA ALA A 12 47.16 -4.43 -3.73
C ALA A 12 47.72 -3.02 -4.08
N LEU A 13 47.30 -2.43 -5.20
CA LEU A 13 47.69 -1.08 -5.60
C LEU A 13 47.14 -0.01 -4.64
N SER A 14 45.92 -0.19 -4.12
CA SER A 14 45.35 0.74 -3.14
C SER A 14 46.08 0.72 -1.78
N VAL A 15 46.69 -0.41 -1.41
CA VAL A 15 47.52 -0.54 -0.20
C VAL A 15 48.92 0.08 -0.42
N ILE A 16 49.48 -0.04 -1.63
CA ILE A 16 50.84 0.44 -1.93
C ILE A 16 50.90 1.97 -2.13
N SER A 17 49.85 2.60 -2.67
CA SER A 17 49.87 4.05 -2.96
C SER A 17 49.61 4.96 -1.75
N GLY A 18 49.40 4.43 -0.54
CA GLY A 18 49.28 5.26 0.67
C GLY A 18 48.17 6.33 0.62
N LEU A 19 47.21 6.21 -0.30
CA LEU A 19 46.20 7.24 -0.59
C LEU A 19 45.05 7.27 0.44
N PHE A 20 45.15 6.48 1.50
CA PHE A 20 44.30 6.55 2.68
C PHE A 20 45.18 6.88 3.88
N HIS A 21 45.47 8.17 4.05
CA HIS A 21 45.76 8.69 5.39
C HIS A 21 44.46 8.53 6.19
N LEU A 22 44.37 7.41 6.90
CA LEU A 22 43.38 7.17 7.93
C LEU A 22 43.75 8.04 9.13
N GLU A 23 43.27 9.27 9.12
CA GLU A 23 43.27 10.09 10.33
C GLU A 23 42.23 9.50 11.30
N GLU A 24 42.74 9.07 12.45
CA GLU A 24 42.06 8.30 13.46
C GLU A 24 40.97 9.14 14.16
N THR A 25 39.83 9.31 13.51
CA THR A 25 38.67 9.98 14.10
C THR A 25 37.82 8.96 14.88
N LYS A 26 38.17 8.80 16.16
CA LYS A 26 37.26 8.40 17.25
C LYS A 26 36.28 7.26 16.91
N GLY A 27 36.82 6.05 16.76
CA GLY A 27 36.15 4.83 17.25
C GLY A 27 34.86 4.38 16.57
N LYS A 28 34.74 4.48 15.23
CA LYS A 28 33.68 3.78 14.50
C LYS A 28 34.18 3.12 13.21
N TRP A 29 34.01 1.79 13.14
CA TRP A 29 34.22 0.93 11.97
C TRP A 29 33.18 1.19 10.86
N ILE A 30 32.99 2.44 10.44
CA ILE A 30 31.95 2.83 9.45
C ILE A 30 32.39 2.55 8.00
N VAL A 31 33.69 2.47 7.73
CA VAL A 31 34.21 2.38 6.36
C VAL A 31 34.23 0.96 5.74
N PRO A 32 34.53 -0.13 6.47
CA PRO A 32 34.56 -1.46 5.84
C PRO A 32 33.16 -1.98 5.47
N PHE A 33 32.10 -1.54 6.15
CA PHE A 33 30.74 -2.02 5.91
C PHE A 33 30.15 -1.42 4.62
N ALA A 34 30.41 -0.14 4.34
CA ALA A 34 29.98 0.50 3.09
C ALA A 34 30.64 -0.14 1.86
N PHE A 35 31.93 -0.51 1.98
CA PHE A 35 32.68 -1.16 0.91
C PHE A 35 32.20 -2.60 0.66
N LEU A 36 31.92 -3.35 1.73
CA LEU A 36 31.30 -4.69 1.64
C LEU A 36 29.92 -4.65 0.99
N CYS A 37 29.08 -3.66 1.32
CA CYS A 37 27.77 -3.49 0.69
C CYS A 37 27.86 -3.25 -0.82
N VAL A 38 28.83 -2.45 -1.29
CA VAL A 38 29.03 -2.21 -2.73
C VAL A 38 29.53 -3.47 -3.44
N VAL A 39 30.44 -4.23 -2.82
CA VAL A 39 30.94 -5.50 -3.36
C VAL A 39 29.81 -6.54 -3.46
N PHE A 40 28.96 -6.69 -2.44
CA PHE A 40 27.80 -7.59 -2.49
C PHE A 40 26.70 -7.11 -3.44
N TYR A 41 26.53 -5.79 -3.62
CA TYR A 41 25.59 -5.23 -4.58
C TYR A 41 25.99 -5.57 -6.02
N LEU A 42 27.29 -5.56 -6.32
CA LEU A 42 27.85 -5.88 -7.63
C LEU A 42 27.93 -7.38 -7.92
N LEU A 43 28.01 -8.24 -6.90
CA LEU A 43 28.11 -9.70 -7.05
C LEU A 43 26.76 -10.42 -7.23
N GLY A 44 25.63 -9.72 -7.18
CA GLY A 44 24.32 -10.27 -7.58
C GLY A 44 23.74 -11.37 -6.69
N ASP A 45 24.33 -11.64 -5.53
CA ASP A 45 23.86 -12.67 -4.60
C ASP A 45 22.65 -12.18 -3.79
N GLN A 46 21.47 -12.68 -4.13
CA GLN A 46 20.19 -12.34 -3.50
C GLN A 46 20.12 -12.78 -2.03
N THR A 47 20.89 -13.80 -1.63
CA THR A 47 20.87 -14.33 -0.26
C THR A 47 21.67 -13.46 0.71
N ALA A 48 22.80 -12.92 0.25
CA ALA A 48 23.58 -11.91 0.99
C ALA A 48 22.79 -10.61 1.19
N ARG A 49 22.01 -10.19 0.18
CA ARG A 49 21.11 -9.03 0.27
C ARG A 49 20.01 -9.22 1.31
N ALA A 50 19.35 -10.38 1.33
CA ALA A 50 18.31 -10.68 2.32
C ALA A 50 18.84 -10.71 3.76
N THR A 51 20.07 -11.20 3.94
CA THR A 51 20.72 -11.28 5.26
C THR A 51 21.15 -9.89 5.74
N ALA A 52 21.75 -9.08 4.87
CA ALA A 52 22.12 -7.70 5.20
C ALA A 52 20.90 -6.82 5.54
N LEU A 53 19.79 -6.97 4.80
CA LEU A 53 18.53 -6.29 5.09
C LEU A 53 17.95 -6.72 6.45
N ARG A 54 18.01 -8.02 6.75
CA ARG A 54 17.51 -8.56 8.03
C ARG A 54 18.29 -8.00 9.22
N GLU A 55 19.61 -7.95 9.13
CA GLU A 55 20.47 -7.37 10.17
C GLU A 55 20.20 -5.87 10.37
N GLN A 56 20.04 -5.11 9.28
CA GLN A 56 19.68 -3.68 9.36
C GLN A 56 18.31 -3.45 9.99
N ILE A 57 17.31 -4.28 9.66
CA ILE A 57 15.97 -4.20 10.25
C ILE A 57 16.02 -4.50 11.76
N LEU A 58 16.79 -5.50 12.16
CA LEU A 58 16.94 -5.87 13.58
C LEU A 58 17.65 -4.77 14.37
N TYR A 59 18.73 -4.21 13.84
CA TYR A 59 19.44 -3.08 14.44
C TYR A 59 18.54 -1.85 14.61
N LEU A 60 17.78 -1.47 13.58
CA LEU A 60 16.85 -0.35 13.64
C LEU A 60 15.72 -0.58 14.66
N LYS A 61 15.25 -1.82 14.79
CA LYS A 61 14.20 -2.20 15.74
C LYS A 61 14.68 -2.15 17.18
N ASP A 62 15.93 -2.54 17.44
CA ASP A 62 16.56 -2.46 18.76
C ASP A 62 16.86 -1.01 19.14
N HIS A 63 17.38 -0.21 18.20
CA HIS A 63 17.66 1.21 18.40
C HIS A 63 16.39 2.06 18.60
N ALA A 64 15.27 1.69 17.96
CA ALA A 64 13.99 2.35 18.18
C ALA A 64 13.43 2.12 19.60
N LYS A 65 13.72 0.97 20.22
CA LYS A 65 13.30 0.66 21.60
C LYS A 65 14.09 1.45 22.65
N THR A 66 15.37 1.71 22.41
CA THR A 66 16.21 2.47 23.33
C THR A 66 15.88 3.96 23.31
N LEU A 67 15.45 4.49 22.16
CA LEU A 67 15.00 5.88 22.01
C LEU A 67 13.56 6.11 22.50
N HIS A 68 12.69 5.09 22.43
CA HIS A 68 11.29 5.17 22.83
C HIS A 68 10.87 3.97 23.71
N PRO A 69 11.03 4.04 25.05
CA PRO A 69 10.75 2.90 25.94
C PRO A 69 9.26 2.52 26.01
N GLY A 70 8.35 3.41 25.61
CA GLY A 70 6.91 3.14 25.47
C GLY A 70 6.50 2.52 24.12
N GLY A 71 7.45 2.25 23.24
CA GLY A 71 7.20 1.88 21.84
C GLY A 71 6.93 3.10 20.96
N VAL A 72 7.17 2.93 19.66
CA VAL A 72 6.84 3.94 18.65
C VAL A 72 5.34 3.84 18.35
N PRO A 73 4.55 4.93 18.42
CA PRO A 73 3.13 4.89 18.08
C PRO A 73 2.93 4.27 16.69
N GLU A 74 1.90 3.44 16.51
CA GLU A 74 1.67 2.69 15.27
C GLU A 74 1.62 3.62 14.05
N GLU A 75 1.09 4.84 14.22
CA GLU A 75 1.08 5.92 13.22
C GLU A 75 2.48 6.38 12.77
N VAL A 76 3.45 6.44 13.68
CA VAL A 76 4.83 6.85 13.37
C VAL A 76 5.59 5.71 12.70
N VAL A 77 5.35 4.47 13.12
CA VAL A 77 5.86 3.26 12.43
C VAL A 77 5.28 3.20 11.02
N GLU A 78 3.99 3.49 10.85
CA GLU A 78 3.33 3.59 9.54
C GLU A 78 3.95 4.68 8.66
N LYS A 79 4.29 5.85 9.21
CA LYS A 79 4.92 6.94 8.45
C LYS A 79 6.34 6.59 8.00
N ILE A 80 7.11 5.86 8.81
CA ILE A 80 8.50 5.49 8.50
C ILE A 80 8.55 4.31 7.52
N LEU A 81 7.74 3.28 7.71
CA LEU A 81 7.70 2.11 6.81
C LEU A 81 7.15 2.46 5.42
N HIS A 82 6.28 3.46 5.31
CA HIS A 82 5.71 3.90 4.04
C HIS A 82 6.32 5.21 3.50
N GLY A 83 7.20 5.85 4.26
CA GLY A 83 7.92 7.07 3.86
C GLY A 83 9.21 6.80 3.08
N GLY A 84 9.58 5.52 2.90
CA GLY A 84 10.78 5.10 2.17
C GLY A 84 10.46 4.06 1.10
N GLY A 85 9.90 4.49 -0.03
CA GLY A 85 9.73 3.62 -1.20
C GLY A 85 8.75 4.17 -2.25
N SER A 86 9.28 4.43 -3.43
CA SER A 86 8.64 4.85 -4.70
C SER A 86 8.34 6.34 -4.86
N THR A 87 9.28 7.05 -5.47
CA THR A 87 9.12 8.36 -6.12
C THR A 87 8.39 8.26 -7.47
N GLU A 88 7.35 7.42 -7.55
CA GLU A 88 6.37 7.38 -8.63
C GLU A 88 4.98 7.19 -8.00
N GLY A 89 4.46 8.24 -7.38
CA GLY A 89 3.22 8.20 -6.60
C GLY A 89 1.98 8.07 -7.48
N GLY A 90 1.68 6.88 -7.97
CA GLY A 90 0.43 6.56 -8.66
C GLY A 90 -0.79 6.62 -7.72
N VAL A 91 -2.01 6.56 -8.27
CA VAL A 91 -3.26 6.76 -7.51
C VAL A 91 -3.41 5.89 -6.27
N LEU A 92 -2.85 4.67 -6.26
CA LEU A 92 -2.89 3.76 -5.10
C LEU A 92 -2.17 4.32 -3.87
N SER A 93 -1.17 5.20 -4.06
CA SER A 93 -0.47 5.87 -2.95
C SER A 93 -1.37 6.84 -2.17
N LYS A 94 -2.45 7.34 -2.79
CA LYS A 94 -3.41 8.28 -2.19
C LYS A 94 -4.45 7.61 -1.30
N LEU A 95 -4.57 6.28 -1.39
CA LEU A 95 -5.46 5.51 -0.53
C LEU A 95 -4.84 5.37 0.87
N SER A 96 -5.66 5.51 1.91
CA SER A 96 -5.28 5.20 3.28
C SER A 96 -4.87 3.73 3.42
N PHE A 97 -4.17 3.35 4.49
CA PHE A 97 -3.79 1.96 4.72
C PHE A 97 -5.00 1.01 4.75
N LYS A 98 -6.08 1.40 5.44
CA LYS A 98 -7.35 0.66 5.43
C LYS A 98 -8.01 0.70 4.05
N GLY A 99 -7.94 1.84 3.34
CA GLY A 99 -8.42 1.98 1.98
C GLY A 99 -7.71 1.05 0.99
N LYS A 100 -6.40 0.85 1.11
CA LYS A 100 -5.65 -0.13 0.30
C LYS A 100 -6.12 -1.55 0.56
N LYS A 101 -6.37 -1.93 1.82
CA LYS A 101 -6.97 -3.23 2.17
C LYS A 101 -8.39 -3.36 1.62
N GLY A 102 -9.18 -2.29 1.69
CA GLY A 102 -10.53 -2.23 1.14
C GLY A 102 -10.53 -2.39 -0.38
N PHE A 103 -9.58 -1.76 -1.07
CA PHE A 103 -9.37 -1.91 -2.50
C PHE A 103 -9.14 -3.37 -2.89
N GLN A 104 -8.29 -4.11 -2.16
CA GLN A 104 -8.05 -5.54 -2.40
C GLN A 104 -9.34 -6.39 -2.25
N ILE A 105 -10.21 -6.04 -1.31
CA ILE A 105 -11.51 -6.71 -1.16
C ILE A 105 -12.42 -6.37 -2.35
N VAL A 106 -12.46 -5.10 -2.74
CA VAL A 106 -13.31 -4.61 -3.84
C VAL A 106 -12.92 -5.24 -5.17
N ILE A 107 -11.63 -5.34 -5.50
CA ILE A 107 -11.19 -5.99 -6.75
C ILE A 107 -11.59 -7.47 -6.77
N ALA A 108 -11.47 -8.18 -5.65
CA ALA A 108 -11.71 -9.61 -5.57
C ALA A 108 -13.19 -9.98 -5.59
N LYS A 109 -14.08 -9.12 -5.06
CA LYS A 109 -15.48 -9.49 -4.79
C LYS A 109 -16.51 -8.59 -5.45
N CYS A 110 -16.19 -7.33 -5.73
CA CYS A 110 -17.18 -6.32 -6.13
C CYS A 110 -16.97 -5.81 -7.56
N TYR A 111 -15.72 -5.75 -8.02
CA TYR A 111 -15.32 -5.05 -9.25
C TYR A 111 -15.92 -5.63 -10.54
N GLN A 112 -16.24 -6.93 -10.54
CA GLN A 112 -16.89 -7.56 -11.69
C GLN A 112 -18.24 -6.90 -12.02
N CYS A 113 -18.95 -6.40 -11.00
CA CYS A 113 -20.26 -5.78 -11.15
C CYS A 113 -20.25 -4.27 -10.93
N HIS A 114 -19.23 -3.71 -10.27
CA HIS A 114 -19.13 -2.30 -9.93
C HIS A 114 -17.87 -1.67 -10.54
N SER A 115 -17.98 -0.47 -11.08
CA SER A 115 -16.84 0.29 -11.61
C SER A 115 -16.29 1.27 -10.58
N LEU A 116 -15.08 1.78 -10.83
CA LEU A 116 -14.45 2.84 -10.04
C LEU A 116 -14.40 4.18 -10.78
N ASP A 117 -14.80 4.23 -12.05
CA ASP A 117 -14.66 5.38 -12.96
C ASP A 117 -15.98 6.12 -13.27
N GLY A 118 -17.08 5.72 -12.67
CA GLY A 118 -18.42 6.27 -12.93
C GLY A 118 -19.22 5.55 -14.00
N SER A 119 -18.63 4.61 -14.75
CA SER A 119 -19.35 3.83 -15.77
C SER A 119 -20.41 2.92 -15.15
N LYS A 120 -21.54 2.73 -15.84
CA LYS A 120 -22.57 1.78 -15.40
C LYS A 120 -22.16 0.36 -15.80
N LYS A 121 -22.19 -0.57 -14.84
CA LYS A 121 -22.05 -2.02 -15.07
C LYS A 121 -23.36 -2.71 -14.65
N VAL A 122 -23.28 -3.95 -14.17
CA VAL A 122 -24.42 -4.67 -13.56
C VAL A 122 -24.92 -3.93 -12.31
N GLY A 123 -24.01 -3.36 -11.52
CA GLY A 123 -24.28 -2.51 -10.36
C GLY A 123 -23.84 -1.05 -10.55
N PRO A 124 -24.21 -0.16 -9.60
CA PRO A 124 -23.81 1.24 -9.61
C PRO A 124 -22.31 1.42 -9.43
N SER A 125 -21.75 2.52 -9.94
CA SER A 125 -20.33 2.84 -9.72
C SER A 125 -20.06 3.23 -8.26
N PHE A 126 -18.84 2.95 -7.78
CA PHE A 126 -18.33 3.48 -6.51
C PHE A 126 -17.79 4.92 -6.62
N ALA A 127 -17.56 5.41 -7.85
CA ALA A 127 -17.08 6.76 -8.11
C ALA A 127 -18.02 7.81 -7.48
N GLY A 128 -17.50 8.59 -6.53
CA GLY A 128 -18.26 9.65 -5.86
C GLY A 128 -19.49 9.18 -5.09
N LEU A 129 -19.54 7.90 -4.68
CA LEU A 129 -20.71 7.31 -4.05
C LEU A 129 -20.86 7.71 -2.57
N TRP A 130 -19.75 7.91 -1.86
CA TRP A 130 -19.77 8.17 -0.43
C TRP A 130 -20.47 9.50 -0.09
N ASN A 131 -21.34 9.49 0.92
CA ASN A 131 -22.20 10.62 1.32
C ASN A 131 -23.19 11.13 0.26
N LYS A 132 -23.25 10.52 -0.93
CA LYS A 132 -24.20 10.88 -1.97
C LYS A 132 -25.63 10.53 -1.54
N MET A 133 -26.60 11.31 -2.01
CA MET A 133 -28.01 10.96 -1.89
C MET A 133 -28.40 10.06 -3.07
N GLU A 134 -28.78 8.83 -2.77
CA GLU A 134 -29.21 7.83 -3.77
C GLU A 134 -30.70 7.54 -3.66
N LYS A 135 -31.34 7.31 -4.80
CA LYS A 135 -32.74 6.84 -4.84
C LYS A 135 -32.73 5.33 -4.83
N VAL A 136 -33.43 4.73 -3.87
CA VAL A 136 -33.55 3.27 -3.72
C VAL A 136 -35.00 2.84 -3.70
N VAL A 137 -35.24 1.59 -4.07
CA VAL A 137 -36.52 0.90 -3.93
C VAL A 137 -36.41 -0.04 -2.74
N THR A 138 -37.26 0.19 -1.74
CA THR A 138 -37.36 -0.63 -0.52
C THR A 138 -38.79 -1.16 -0.44
N LYS A 139 -38.97 -2.50 -0.46
CA LYS A 139 -40.30 -3.13 -0.44
C LYS A 139 -41.26 -2.55 -1.50
N GLY A 140 -40.74 -2.27 -2.70
CA GLY A 140 -41.51 -1.72 -3.82
C GLY A 140 -41.78 -0.21 -3.77
N LYS A 141 -41.31 0.51 -2.75
CA LYS A 141 -41.48 1.98 -2.64
C LYS A 141 -40.17 2.71 -2.84
N GLU A 142 -40.19 3.81 -3.60
CA GLU A 142 -39.04 4.68 -3.78
C GLU A 142 -38.80 5.54 -2.54
N ARG A 143 -37.52 5.71 -2.17
CA ARG A 143 -37.08 6.67 -1.16
C ARG A 143 -35.66 7.12 -1.43
N THR A 144 -35.28 8.25 -0.86
CA THR A 144 -33.90 8.75 -0.92
C THR A 144 -33.14 8.33 0.34
N VAL A 145 -31.92 7.85 0.17
CA VAL A 145 -31.01 7.48 1.26
C VAL A 145 -29.67 8.16 1.10
N LYS A 146 -29.04 8.49 2.22
CA LYS A 146 -27.64 8.91 2.22
C LYS A 146 -26.77 7.65 2.21
N VAL A 147 -25.78 7.60 1.32
CA VAL A 147 -24.79 6.52 1.30
C VAL A 147 -23.78 6.77 2.41
N ASP A 148 -24.06 6.24 3.60
CA ASP A 148 -23.18 6.26 4.77
C ASP A 148 -22.68 4.85 5.13
N ALA A 149 -21.94 4.73 6.23
CA ALA A 149 -21.40 3.46 6.72
C ALA A 149 -22.50 2.41 6.97
N GLY A 150 -23.64 2.82 7.52
CA GLY A 150 -24.76 1.94 7.82
C GLY A 150 -25.41 1.41 6.54
N TYR A 151 -25.61 2.29 5.57
CA TYR A 151 -26.13 1.92 4.25
C TYR A 151 -25.18 0.96 3.50
N ILE A 152 -23.87 1.24 3.50
CA ILE A 152 -22.88 0.36 2.87
C ILE A 152 -22.85 -1.01 3.55
N LYS A 153 -22.79 -1.07 4.88
CA LYS A 153 -22.86 -2.34 5.63
C LYS A 153 -24.12 -3.13 5.30
N LYS A 154 -25.29 -2.46 5.29
CA LYS A 154 -26.56 -3.08 4.94
C LYS A 154 -26.59 -3.58 3.48
N SER A 155 -26.04 -2.81 2.55
CA SER A 155 -25.97 -3.17 1.13
C SER A 155 -25.04 -4.36 0.88
N ILE A 156 -24.00 -4.53 1.69
CA ILE A 156 -23.09 -5.69 1.61
C ILE A 156 -23.76 -6.95 2.16
N LEU A 157 -24.41 -6.86 3.32
CA LEU A 157 -24.98 -8.02 4.03
C LEU A 157 -26.38 -8.41 3.54
N THR A 158 -27.20 -7.43 3.15
CA THR A 158 -28.60 -7.59 2.74
C THR A 158 -28.92 -6.72 1.51
N PRO A 159 -28.24 -6.95 0.37
CA PRO A 159 -28.34 -6.09 -0.83
C PRO A 159 -29.76 -5.94 -1.39
N SER A 160 -30.60 -6.96 -1.27
CA SER A 160 -31.99 -6.92 -1.76
C SER A 160 -32.91 -6.02 -0.93
N ALA A 161 -32.47 -5.55 0.25
CA ALA A 161 -33.29 -4.71 1.11
C ALA A 161 -33.47 -3.30 0.55
N ASP A 162 -32.44 -2.75 -0.09
CA ASP A 162 -32.42 -1.40 -0.67
C ASP A 162 -31.75 -1.45 -2.06
N VAL A 163 -32.54 -1.47 -3.12
CA VAL A 163 -32.03 -1.58 -4.49
C VAL A 163 -31.96 -0.20 -5.13
N VAL A 164 -30.78 0.23 -5.60
CA VAL A 164 -30.63 1.52 -6.28
C VAL A 164 -31.51 1.58 -7.52
N LYS A 165 -32.28 2.67 -7.67
CA LYS A 165 -33.21 2.85 -8.79
C LYS A 165 -32.49 2.72 -10.12
N GLY A 166 -33.05 1.91 -11.03
CA GLY A 166 -32.47 1.67 -12.36
C GLY A 166 -31.42 0.54 -12.41
N PHE A 167 -31.26 -0.22 -11.33
CA PHE A 167 -30.45 -1.44 -11.27
C PHE A 167 -31.32 -2.66 -10.88
N PRO A 168 -31.00 -3.86 -11.38
CA PRO A 168 -31.72 -5.07 -11.02
C PRO A 168 -31.36 -5.52 -9.58
N PRO A 169 -32.26 -6.23 -8.88
CA PRO A 169 -31.98 -6.83 -7.57
C PRO A 169 -31.09 -8.09 -7.69
N ALA A 170 -29.94 -7.95 -8.34
CA ALA A 170 -29.06 -9.08 -8.71
C ALA A 170 -27.81 -9.21 -7.82
N MET A 171 -27.54 -8.24 -6.94
CA MET A 171 -26.35 -8.27 -6.08
C MET A 171 -26.51 -9.37 -5.00
N PRO A 172 -25.64 -10.39 -4.96
CA PRO A 172 -25.70 -11.42 -3.93
C PRO A 172 -25.12 -10.89 -2.60
N PRO A 173 -25.61 -11.38 -1.44
CA PRO A 173 -25.01 -11.08 -0.15
C PRO A 173 -23.52 -11.42 -0.13
N GLN A 174 -22.71 -10.54 0.46
CA GLN A 174 -21.27 -10.75 0.58
C GLN A 174 -20.93 -11.19 2.00
N ASN A 175 -20.21 -12.31 2.11
CA ASN A 175 -19.71 -12.81 3.40
C ASN A 175 -18.43 -12.05 3.78
N LEU A 176 -18.58 -10.90 4.43
CA LEU A 176 -17.49 -10.08 4.96
C LEU A 176 -17.67 -9.90 6.47
N ASN A 177 -16.59 -9.98 7.22
CA ASN A 177 -16.61 -9.61 8.64
C ASN A 177 -16.56 -8.09 8.84
N ASP A 178 -16.82 -7.62 10.07
CA ASP A 178 -16.89 -6.19 10.37
C ASP A 178 -15.60 -5.41 10.04
N LYS A 179 -14.43 -6.04 10.18
CA LYS A 179 -13.13 -5.41 9.86
C LYS A 179 -12.96 -5.25 8.35
N GLU A 180 -13.37 -6.24 7.57
CA GLU A 180 -13.37 -6.17 6.11
C GLU A 180 -14.34 -5.10 5.60
N ILE A 181 -15.56 -5.06 6.16
CA ILE A 181 -16.56 -4.04 5.84
C ILE A 181 -16.00 -2.64 6.16
N GLN A 182 -15.34 -2.47 7.30
CA GLN A 182 -14.72 -1.19 7.63
C GLN A 182 -13.64 -0.78 6.61
N ASN A 183 -12.80 -1.73 6.16
CA ASN A 183 -11.79 -1.43 5.14
C ASN A 183 -12.44 -1.00 3.82
N VAL A 184 -13.53 -1.65 3.40
CA VAL A 184 -14.30 -1.25 2.21
C VAL A 184 -14.89 0.15 2.38
N ILE A 185 -15.42 0.47 3.57
CA ILE A 185 -15.93 1.82 3.86
C ILE A 185 -14.82 2.88 3.76
N GLU A 186 -13.65 2.62 4.34
CA GLU A 186 -12.51 3.55 4.23
C GLU A 186 -12.04 3.71 2.78
N PHE A 187 -12.06 2.63 2.00
CA PHE A 187 -11.79 2.71 0.57
C PHE A 187 -12.78 3.63 -0.17
N LEU A 188 -14.10 3.50 0.07
CA LEU A 188 -15.10 4.35 -0.57
C LEU A 188 -14.95 5.83 -0.18
N LYS A 189 -14.57 6.11 1.08
CA LYS A 189 -14.23 7.47 1.53
C LYS A 189 -13.01 8.03 0.81
N ASP A 190 -12.02 7.20 0.52
CA ASP A 190 -10.82 7.64 -0.21
C ASP A 190 -11.14 7.89 -1.68
N VAL A 191 -11.89 7.00 -2.34
CA VAL A 191 -12.38 7.19 -3.73
C VAL A 191 -13.14 8.52 -3.89
N GLN A 192 -13.92 8.92 -2.88
CA GLN A 192 -14.64 10.20 -2.88
C GLN A 192 -13.74 11.43 -2.95
N LYS A 193 -12.50 11.33 -2.48
CA LYS A 193 -11.52 12.42 -2.48
C LYS A 193 -10.72 12.50 -3.77
N LEU A 194 -10.77 11.45 -4.60
CA LEU A 194 -10.03 11.37 -5.85
C LEU A 194 -10.71 12.21 -6.95
N SER A 195 -9.90 12.79 -7.83
CA SER A 195 -10.37 13.41 -9.07
C SER A 195 -10.97 12.37 -10.02
N LYS A 196 -11.67 12.82 -11.06
CA LYS A 196 -12.23 11.90 -12.08
C LYS A 196 -11.13 11.15 -12.84
N GLU A 197 -10.01 11.80 -13.07
CA GLU A 197 -8.84 11.25 -13.75
C GLU A 197 -8.18 10.18 -12.88
N GLU A 198 -8.05 10.44 -11.58
CA GLU A 198 -7.55 9.48 -10.60
C GLU A 198 -8.50 8.29 -10.42
N GLN A 199 -9.81 8.52 -10.42
CA GLN A 199 -10.81 7.45 -10.40
C GLN A 199 -10.69 6.53 -11.62
N LYS A 200 -10.44 7.11 -12.81
CA LYS A 200 -10.16 6.34 -14.04
C LYS A 200 -8.83 5.59 -13.96
N GLU A 201 -7.78 6.23 -13.44
CA GLU A 201 -6.50 5.55 -13.19
C GLU A 201 -6.70 4.37 -12.24
N LEU A 202 -7.46 4.56 -11.16
CA LEU A 202 -7.74 3.53 -10.17
C LEU A 202 -8.55 2.37 -10.77
N ASP A 203 -9.55 2.66 -11.61
CA ASP A 203 -10.28 1.65 -12.37
C ASP A 203 -9.36 0.88 -13.32
N SER A 204 -8.41 1.56 -13.97
CA SER A 204 -7.41 0.91 -14.82
C SER A 204 -6.51 -0.05 -14.04
N LYS A 205 -6.15 0.30 -12.79
CA LYS A 205 -5.40 -0.58 -11.88
C LYS A 205 -6.23 -1.77 -11.40
N ALA A 206 -7.56 -1.63 -11.29
CA ALA A 206 -8.45 -2.72 -10.90
C ALA A 206 -8.72 -3.74 -12.02
N LYS A 207 -8.41 -3.39 -13.29
CA LYS A 207 -8.52 -4.28 -14.45
C LYS A 207 -7.31 -5.20 -14.65
N GLN A 208 -6.17 -4.83 -14.05
CA GLN A 208 -4.89 -5.54 -14.17
C GLN A 208 -4.83 -6.67 -13.15
#